data_AF-A0A954TI45-F1
#
_entry.id   AF-A0A954TI45-F1
#
_cell.length_a   1.000
_cell.length_b   1.000
_cell.length_c   1.000
_cell.angle_alpha   90.00
_cell.angle_beta   90.00
_cell.angle_gamma   90.00
#
_symmetry.space_group_name_H-M   'P 1'
#
loop_
_entity.id
_entity.type
_entity.pdbx_description
1 polymer ?
#
loop_
_entity_poly.entity_id
_entity_poly.type
_entity_poly.pdbx_seq_one_letter_code
_entity_poly.pdbx_strand_id
1 'polypeptide(L)'
;MFSGTPEGLVEHARRTQPAAADNPQDAAANNGKKGTRTKSRKSKNSKSPQTDTATLRSHTGEALLPLMKAVDYVERQTYKLEELHKTQEGDLELEQIGRDTLLPWQADGRRWHTRDSLDRSGQSIRWERQLLVKVVEALENIEGFAPTQWESRSIVEVSGPVKSRGWFLHAITAETWLLKLKFRVPRRSFTKAQLLAVVELPTLNQLQEVELYGNEPRVKAKATGAWMELELQPHSLAEIDTPQFWNWLQTAAAAFLGKTSPTVEIVGAADSADPKQQLPWRVLKQRWHSLRKGFPPGRTVVWPAETLSVFIQAVHQSAGGGKWRWDEQTTARYCLPGESEPWIVLHTKRPEGLIAVLTGPKGYDPGDLKDALPVKLQITSRGDDEEQLQLAFTELQQPRDSVVKRLLARHKEFVSRTKV
;
A
#
# COMPACT_ATOMS: atom_id res chain seq x y z
N MET A 1 -62.99 -13.96 20.45
CA MET A 1 -62.91 -15.23 19.71
C MET A 1 -62.20 -16.24 20.58
N PHE A 2 -62.71 -17.46 20.71
CA PHE A 2 -62.05 -18.52 21.46
C PHE A 2 -60.86 -19.03 20.65
N SER A 3 -59.64 -18.80 21.14
CA SER A 3 -58.42 -19.39 20.60
C SER A 3 -58.06 -20.61 21.46
N GLY A 4 -58.46 -21.81 21.05
CA GLY A 4 -58.19 -23.03 21.78
C GLY A 4 -58.47 -24.27 20.93
N THR A 5 -58.14 -25.44 21.46
CA THR A 5 -58.30 -26.70 20.73
C THR A 5 -59.79 -27.08 20.62
N PRO A 6 -60.17 -27.95 19.65
CA PRO A 6 -61.53 -28.46 19.53
C PRO A 6 -62.07 -29.08 20.83
N GLU A 7 -61.22 -29.74 21.60
CA GLU A 7 -61.53 -30.32 22.91
C GLU A 7 -61.81 -29.22 23.94
N GLY A 8 -61.02 -28.13 23.92
CA GLY A 8 -61.26 -26.96 24.76
C GLY A 8 -62.60 -26.27 24.47
N LEU A 9 -63.03 -26.26 23.19
CA LEU A 9 -64.34 -25.76 22.77
C LEU A 9 -65.50 -26.64 23.28
N VAL A 10 -65.32 -27.96 23.25
CA VAL A 10 -66.30 -28.92 23.77
C VAL A 10 -66.42 -28.86 25.29
N GLU A 11 -65.29 -28.75 26.00
CA GLU A 11 -65.28 -28.54 27.45
C GLU A 11 -65.89 -27.21 27.87
N HIS A 12 -65.62 -26.14 27.11
CA HIS A 12 -66.27 -24.86 27.31
C HIS A 12 -67.80 -24.98 27.12
N ALA A 13 -68.25 -25.68 26.08
CA ALA A 13 -69.67 -25.93 25.84
C ALA A 13 -70.33 -26.70 27.00
N ARG A 14 -69.69 -27.76 27.52
CA ARG A 14 -70.16 -28.51 28.70
C ARG A 14 -70.31 -27.64 29.94
N ARG A 15 -69.38 -26.71 30.18
CA ARG A 15 -69.44 -25.78 31.33
C ARG A 15 -70.50 -24.70 31.20
N THR A 16 -70.91 -24.38 29.97
CA THR A 16 -71.94 -23.39 29.66
C THR A 16 -73.32 -23.98 29.39
N GLN A 17 -73.46 -25.31 29.41
CA GLN A 17 -74.77 -25.95 29.33
C GLN A 17 -75.54 -25.65 30.62
N PRO A 18 -76.73 -25.03 30.54
CA PRO A 18 -77.59 -24.96 31.71
C PRO A 18 -77.94 -26.40 32.11
N ALA A 19 -77.78 -26.72 33.40
CA ALA A 19 -78.32 -27.96 33.96
C ALA A 19 -79.79 -28.06 33.51
N ALA A 20 -80.15 -29.20 32.93
CA ALA A 20 -81.54 -29.47 32.57
C ALA A 20 -82.42 -29.19 33.79
N ALA A 21 -83.31 -28.21 33.66
CA ALA A 21 -84.20 -27.78 34.71
C ALA A 21 -85.18 -28.92 35.01
N ASP A 22 -84.93 -29.66 36.10
CA ASP A 22 -85.96 -30.46 36.75
C ASP A 22 -86.75 -29.55 37.70
N ASN A 23 -87.95 -29.20 37.23
CA ASN A 23 -89.14 -28.69 37.89
C ASN A 23 -89.13 -27.34 38.65
N PRO A 24 -90.23 -26.55 38.57
CA PRO A 24 -90.32 -25.21 39.11
C PRO A 24 -91.02 -25.19 40.46
N GLN A 25 -90.41 -24.58 41.47
CA GLN A 25 -91.08 -23.76 42.49
C GLN A 25 -90.07 -23.26 43.54
N ASP A 26 -90.35 -22.05 43.99
CA ASP A 26 -89.90 -21.42 45.23
C ASP A 26 -88.68 -20.46 45.27
N ALA A 27 -89.01 -19.30 45.87
CA ALA A 27 -88.19 -18.37 46.64
C ALA A 27 -87.16 -17.52 45.84
N ALA A 28 -87.44 -16.28 45.45
CA ALA A 28 -87.85 -15.09 46.22
C ALA A 28 -86.88 -14.65 47.34
N ALA A 29 -86.61 -13.33 47.34
CA ALA A 29 -85.87 -12.53 48.32
C ALA A 29 -84.33 -12.70 48.24
N ASN A 30 -83.48 -11.68 48.43
CA ASN A 30 -83.67 -10.40 49.05
C ASN A 30 -82.50 -9.45 48.70
N ASN A 31 -82.77 -8.14 48.78
CA ASN A 31 -81.86 -7.04 48.53
C ASN A 31 -81.27 -6.59 49.89
N GLY A 32 -79.97 -6.26 50.00
CA GLY A 32 -79.38 -6.03 51.32
C GLY A 32 -78.01 -5.35 51.42
N LYS A 33 -78.02 -4.03 51.26
CA LYS A 33 -77.23 -3.00 51.99
C LYS A 33 -75.68 -2.97 51.99
N LYS A 34 -75.22 -1.75 51.66
CA LYS A 34 -73.87 -1.18 51.76
C LYS A 34 -73.32 -1.13 53.19
N GLY A 35 -72.00 -1.33 53.31
CA GLY A 35 -71.18 -0.98 54.48
C GLY A 35 -69.78 -0.48 54.04
N THR A 36 -69.25 0.50 54.78
CA THR A 36 -68.24 1.51 54.40
C THR A 36 -66.80 1.28 54.91
N ARG A 37 -65.82 1.83 54.15
CA ARG A 37 -64.47 2.38 54.55
C ARG A 37 -63.42 1.36 55.08
N THR A 38 -62.10 1.42 54.87
CA THR A 38 -61.14 2.43 54.36
C THR A 38 -59.78 1.75 54.04
N LYS A 39 -59.05 2.31 53.05
CA LYS A 39 -57.57 2.45 52.82
C LYS A 39 -56.61 1.54 53.63
N SER A 40 -55.59 0.87 53.09
CA SER A 40 -54.60 1.31 52.09
C SER A 40 -53.75 0.14 51.57
N ARG A 41 -53.25 0.21 50.32
CA ARG A 41 -51.89 -0.25 50.02
C ARG A 41 -51.33 0.37 48.74
N LYS A 42 -50.04 0.61 48.82
CA LYS A 42 -49.15 1.32 47.90
C LYS A 42 -48.83 0.47 46.66
N SER A 43 -48.74 1.17 45.53
CA SER A 43 -47.95 0.93 44.31
C SER A 43 -47.97 -0.44 43.60
N LYS A 44 -48.74 -0.43 42.49
CA LYS A 44 -48.33 -0.76 41.11
C LYS A 44 -47.50 -2.04 40.91
N ASN A 45 -48.22 -3.14 40.67
CA ASN A 45 -47.79 -4.14 39.69
C ASN A 45 -48.86 -4.26 38.59
N SER A 46 -48.39 -4.48 37.37
CA SER A 46 -49.14 -4.49 36.12
C SER A 46 -50.35 -5.43 36.14
N LYS A 47 -51.52 -4.87 35.79
CA LYS A 47 -52.83 -5.51 35.70
C LYS A 47 -52.87 -6.54 34.57
N SER A 48 -53.14 -7.80 34.88
CA SER A 48 -53.93 -8.68 34.00
C SER A 48 -55.41 -8.50 34.39
N PRO A 49 -56.31 -8.07 33.49
CA PRO A 49 -57.70 -7.87 33.84
C PRO A 49 -58.39 -9.23 34.00
N GLN A 50 -58.72 -9.59 35.26
CA GLN A 50 -59.81 -10.52 35.53
C GLN A 50 -61.10 -9.84 35.06
N THR A 51 -61.59 -10.24 33.89
CA THR A 51 -62.96 -9.97 33.47
C THR A 51 -63.80 -11.18 33.89
N ASP A 52 -64.66 -10.99 34.89
CA ASP A 52 -65.87 -11.78 35.10
C ASP A 52 -66.79 -11.62 33.88
N THR A 53 -66.49 -12.32 32.80
CA THR A 53 -67.45 -12.51 31.71
C THR A 53 -68.19 -13.81 31.99
N ALA A 54 -69.49 -13.72 32.28
CA ALA A 54 -70.39 -14.87 32.22
C ALA A 54 -70.08 -15.66 30.94
N THR A 55 -69.64 -16.91 31.11
CA THR A 55 -69.20 -17.76 30.01
C THR A 55 -70.36 -17.96 29.04
N LEU A 56 -70.26 -17.34 27.86
CA LEU A 56 -71.30 -17.36 26.83
C LEU A 56 -71.41 -18.74 26.20
N ARG A 57 -72.62 -19.20 25.87
CA ARG A 57 -72.87 -20.50 25.26
C ARG A 57 -72.09 -20.65 23.93
N SER A 58 -71.41 -21.79 23.75
CA SER A 58 -70.69 -22.13 22.51
C SER A 58 -71.47 -23.16 21.69
N HIS A 59 -72.19 -22.71 20.67
CA HIS A 59 -72.92 -23.60 19.75
C HIS A 59 -71.99 -24.49 18.93
N THR A 60 -70.79 -24.01 18.59
CA THR A 60 -69.78 -24.81 17.87
C THR A 60 -69.26 -25.96 18.74
N GLY A 61 -69.03 -25.73 20.04
CA GLY A 61 -68.65 -26.80 20.97
C GLY A 61 -69.77 -27.83 21.17
N GLU A 62 -71.03 -27.41 21.17
CA GLU A 62 -72.17 -28.33 21.22
C GLU A 62 -72.27 -29.22 19.97
N ALA A 63 -72.08 -28.65 18.77
CA ALA A 63 -72.07 -29.41 17.53
C ALA A 63 -70.89 -30.40 17.43
N LEU A 64 -69.76 -30.07 18.08
CA LEU A 64 -68.57 -30.92 18.12
C LEU A 64 -68.67 -32.05 19.17
N LEU A 65 -69.59 -32.00 20.14
CA LEU A 65 -69.78 -33.05 21.17
C LEU A 65 -69.98 -34.47 20.60
N PRO A 66 -70.92 -34.73 19.67
CA PRO A 66 -71.11 -36.07 19.13
C PRO A 66 -69.90 -36.53 18.30
N LEU A 67 -69.24 -35.60 17.62
CA LEU A 67 -68.04 -35.89 16.83
C LEU A 67 -66.87 -36.27 17.74
N MET A 68 -66.59 -35.51 18.81
CA MET A 68 -65.53 -35.84 19.76
C MET A 68 -65.79 -37.13 20.55
N LYS A 69 -67.05 -37.60 20.67
CA LYS A 69 -67.38 -38.91 21.26
C LYS A 69 -67.14 -40.08 20.31
N ALA A 70 -67.23 -39.83 18.99
CA ALA A 70 -67.09 -40.84 17.96
C ALA A 70 -65.68 -40.88 17.34
N VAL A 71 -64.81 -39.94 17.70
CA VAL A 71 -63.44 -39.88 17.19
C VAL A 71 -62.54 -40.79 18.00
N ASP A 72 -61.87 -41.70 17.31
CA ASP A 72 -60.75 -42.48 17.85
C ASP A 72 -59.51 -41.58 17.94
N TYR A 73 -59.05 -41.33 19.16
CA TYR A 73 -57.80 -40.62 19.39
C TYR A 73 -56.64 -41.56 19.08
N VAL A 74 -55.89 -41.26 18.02
CA VAL A 74 -54.61 -41.91 17.74
C VAL A 74 -53.49 -41.04 18.29
N GLU A 75 -52.62 -41.65 19.07
CA GLU A 75 -51.43 -40.97 19.57
C GLU A 75 -50.54 -40.58 18.38
N ARG A 76 -50.30 -39.28 18.20
CA ARG A 76 -49.41 -38.80 17.14
C ARG A 76 -47.99 -39.19 17.50
N GLN A 77 -47.29 -39.83 16.57
CA GLN A 77 -45.86 -40.07 16.70
C GLN A 77 -45.17 -38.73 16.95
N THR A 78 -44.63 -38.57 18.14
CA THR A 78 -43.98 -37.32 18.55
C THR A 78 -42.60 -37.32 17.90
N TYR A 79 -42.37 -36.40 16.96
CA TYR A 79 -41.07 -36.22 16.33
C TYR A 79 -40.07 -35.75 17.39
N LYS A 80 -39.22 -36.67 17.85
CA LYS A 80 -38.20 -36.38 18.87
C LYS A 80 -36.98 -35.76 18.20
N LEU A 81 -36.93 -34.43 18.21
CA LEU A 81 -35.81 -33.66 17.68
C LEU A 81 -34.46 -34.09 18.29
N GLU A 82 -34.46 -34.52 19.56
CA GLU A 82 -33.25 -34.97 20.27
C GLU A 82 -32.65 -36.25 19.69
N GLU A 83 -33.44 -37.13 19.07
CA GLU A 83 -32.93 -38.37 18.47
C GLU A 83 -32.15 -38.10 17.18
N LEU A 84 -32.40 -36.99 16.50
CA LEU A 84 -31.67 -36.57 15.29
C LEU A 84 -30.31 -35.93 15.57
N HIS A 85 -30.12 -35.41 16.79
CA HIS A 85 -28.87 -34.80 17.22
C HIS A 85 -27.91 -35.81 17.85
N LYS A 86 -28.32 -37.09 17.97
CA LYS A 86 -27.45 -38.16 18.46
C LYS A 86 -26.46 -38.53 17.37
N THR A 87 -25.18 -38.30 17.64
CA THR A 87 -24.07 -38.73 16.78
C THR A 87 -24.11 -40.25 16.60
N GLN A 88 -24.15 -40.69 15.35
CA GLN A 88 -24.14 -42.11 14.97
C GLN A 88 -22.72 -42.56 14.60
N GLU A 89 -22.52 -43.88 14.58
CA GLU A 89 -21.27 -44.46 14.14
C GLU A 89 -21.09 -44.21 12.63
N GLY A 90 -20.07 -43.41 12.28
CA GLY A 90 -19.83 -42.95 10.91
C GLY A 90 -20.21 -41.49 10.64
N ASP A 91 -20.84 -40.79 11.60
CA ASP A 91 -21.06 -39.35 11.48
C ASP A 91 -19.71 -38.60 11.53
N LEU A 92 -19.44 -37.83 10.48
CA LEU A 92 -18.31 -36.93 10.42
C LEU A 92 -18.70 -35.60 11.07
N GLU A 93 -17.87 -35.11 11.98
CA GLU A 93 -18.03 -33.75 12.48
C GLU A 93 -17.91 -32.76 11.31
N LEU A 94 -18.69 -31.68 11.31
CA LEU A 94 -18.65 -30.66 10.25
C LEU A 94 -17.23 -30.11 10.04
N GLU A 95 -16.42 -30.07 11.11
CA GLU A 95 -15.02 -29.64 11.05
C GLU A 95 -14.08 -30.65 10.39
N GLN A 96 -14.44 -31.94 10.36
CA GLN A 96 -13.67 -33.00 9.70
C GLN A 96 -13.95 -33.04 8.20
N ILE A 97 -15.12 -32.58 7.77
CA ILE A 97 -15.50 -32.53 6.36
C ILE A 97 -14.63 -31.50 5.63
N GLY A 98 -13.73 -31.98 4.77
CA GLY A 98 -12.88 -31.16 3.92
C GLY A 98 -11.53 -30.73 4.51
N ARG A 99 -11.16 -31.19 5.72
CA ARG A 99 -9.81 -30.94 6.29
C ARG A 99 -8.68 -31.49 5.41
N ASP A 100 -8.90 -32.65 4.80
CA ASP A 100 -7.89 -33.33 3.96
C ASP A 100 -8.10 -33.07 2.46
N THR A 101 -9.16 -32.35 2.09
CA THR A 101 -9.45 -32.04 0.69
C THR A 101 -8.77 -30.74 0.30
N LEU A 102 -7.73 -30.84 -0.54
CA LEU A 102 -7.08 -29.68 -1.14
C LEU A 102 -8.12 -28.82 -1.88
N LEU A 103 -8.06 -27.51 -1.67
CA LEU A 103 -8.91 -26.56 -2.39
C LEU A 103 -8.51 -26.56 -3.88
N PRO A 104 -9.42 -26.22 -4.82
CA PRO A 104 -9.13 -26.29 -6.26
C PRO A 104 -7.86 -25.55 -6.68
N TRP A 105 -7.58 -24.40 -6.04
CA TRP A 105 -6.37 -23.60 -6.27
C TRP A 105 -5.11 -24.14 -5.58
N GLN A 106 -5.25 -24.99 -4.56
CA GLN A 106 -4.12 -25.70 -3.94
C GLN A 106 -3.77 -26.99 -4.71
N ALA A 107 -4.77 -27.65 -5.28
CA ALA A 107 -4.57 -28.86 -6.09
C ALA A 107 -3.94 -28.53 -7.45
N ASP A 108 -4.49 -27.56 -8.19
CA ASP A 108 -3.93 -27.07 -9.45
C ASP A 108 -4.21 -25.57 -9.60
N GLY A 109 -3.38 -24.76 -8.93
CA GLY A 109 -3.51 -23.31 -8.92
C GLY A 109 -3.40 -22.70 -10.31
N ARG A 110 -2.47 -23.18 -11.15
CA ARG A 110 -2.30 -22.64 -12.52
C ARG A 110 -3.59 -22.83 -13.31
N ARG A 111 -4.14 -24.04 -13.36
CA ARG A 111 -5.40 -24.31 -14.06
C ARG A 111 -6.59 -23.55 -13.48
N TRP A 112 -6.65 -23.42 -12.15
CA TRP A 112 -7.67 -22.61 -11.49
C TRP A 112 -7.66 -21.17 -12.00
N HIS A 113 -6.52 -20.50 -11.95
CA HIS A 113 -6.42 -19.09 -12.34
C HIS A 113 -6.59 -18.84 -13.84
N THR A 114 -6.24 -19.82 -14.69
CA THR A 114 -6.28 -19.65 -16.16
C THR A 114 -7.54 -20.21 -16.82
N ARG A 115 -8.36 -21.00 -16.13
CA ARG A 115 -9.61 -21.57 -16.69
C ARG A 115 -10.76 -21.56 -15.69
N ASP A 116 -10.57 -22.25 -14.58
CA ASP A 116 -11.70 -22.75 -13.77
C ASP A 116 -12.16 -21.76 -12.67
N SER A 117 -11.43 -20.67 -12.44
CA SER A 117 -11.72 -19.70 -11.38
C SER A 117 -12.99 -18.89 -11.62
N LEU A 118 -13.64 -18.53 -10.51
CA LEU A 118 -14.80 -17.67 -10.45
C LEU A 118 -14.44 -16.32 -9.82
N ASP A 119 -15.29 -15.32 -10.04
CA ASP A 119 -15.16 -14.03 -9.36
C ASP A 119 -15.52 -14.14 -7.86
N ARG A 120 -15.50 -13.00 -7.16
CA ARG A 120 -15.84 -12.92 -5.72
C ARG A 120 -17.30 -13.29 -5.41
N SER A 121 -18.19 -13.13 -6.38
CA SER A 121 -19.62 -13.40 -6.29
C SER A 121 -20.01 -14.78 -6.83
N GLY A 122 -19.04 -15.55 -7.34
CA GLY A 122 -19.27 -16.86 -7.96
C GLY A 122 -19.68 -16.80 -9.43
N GLN A 123 -19.59 -15.65 -10.09
CA GLN A 123 -19.86 -15.52 -11.53
C GLN A 123 -18.65 -15.93 -12.35
N SER A 124 -18.91 -16.30 -13.61
CA SER A 124 -17.88 -16.57 -14.60
C SER A 124 -17.06 -15.33 -14.90
N ILE A 125 -15.75 -15.50 -14.97
CA ILE A 125 -14.81 -14.47 -15.39
C ILE A 125 -14.92 -14.24 -16.91
N ARG A 126 -14.91 -12.97 -17.31
CA ARG A 126 -15.07 -12.49 -18.68
C ARG A 126 -13.83 -11.79 -19.25
N TRP A 127 -12.82 -11.43 -18.45
CA TRP A 127 -11.52 -11.00 -19.01
C TRP A 127 -10.79 -12.18 -19.66
N GLU A 128 -9.97 -11.88 -20.66
CA GLU A 128 -9.31 -12.89 -21.48
C GLU A 128 -8.19 -13.60 -20.70
N ARG A 129 -8.39 -14.90 -20.44
CA ARG A 129 -7.47 -15.70 -19.60
C ARG A 129 -6.03 -15.77 -20.10
N GLN A 130 -5.84 -15.63 -21.43
CA GLN A 130 -4.51 -15.64 -22.06
C GLN A 130 -3.62 -14.49 -21.56
N LEU A 131 -4.20 -13.39 -21.08
CA LEU A 131 -3.48 -12.29 -20.43
C LEU A 131 -2.55 -12.80 -19.32
N LEU A 132 -3.11 -13.55 -18.38
CA LEU A 132 -2.38 -14.04 -17.23
C LEU A 132 -1.31 -15.05 -17.65
N VAL A 133 -1.65 -15.95 -18.57
CA VAL A 133 -0.72 -16.96 -19.10
C VAL A 133 0.50 -16.29 -19.72
N LYS A 134 0.29 -15.35 -20.65
CA LYS A 134 1.37 -14.65 -21.36
C LYS A 134 2.23 -13.80 -20.44
N VAL A 135 1.63 -13.06 -19.51
CA VAL A 135 2.38 -12.23 -18.57
C VAL A 135 3.23 -13.07 -17.63
N VAL A 136 2.69 -14.17 -17.10
CA VAL A 136 3.45 -15.06 -16.21
C VAL A 136 4.55 -15.78 -16.98
N GLU A 137 4.27 -16.33 -18.17
CA GLU A 137 5.30 -16.96 -19.02
C GLU A 137 6.43 -15.99 -19.36
N ALA A 138 6.11 -14.73 -19.68
CA ALA A 138 7.12 -13.70 -19.92
C ALA A 138 8.00 -13.42 -18.69
N LEU A 139 7.44 -13.50 -17.48
CA LEU A 139 8.18 -13.31 -16.23
C LEU A 139 8.98 -14.54 -15.81
N GLU A 140 8.47 -15.75 -16.04
CA GLU A 140 9.16 -17.02 -15.78
C GLU A 140 10.39 -17.18 -16.68
N ASN A 141 10.34 -16.64 -17.89
CA ASN A 141 11.48 -16.57 -18.80
C ASN A 141 12.57 -15.57 -18.34
N ILE A 142 12.30 -14.71 -17.36
CA ILE A 142 13.28 -13.78 -16.80
C ILE A 142 13.95 -14.41 -15.58
N GLU A 143 15.25 -14.66 -15.68
CA GLU A 143 16.01 -15.21 -14.57
C GLU A 143 16.03 -14.29 -13.34
N GLY A 144 15.85 -14.88 -12.15
CA GLY A 144 16.05 -14.22 -10.86
C GLY A 144 14.78 -14.03 -10.03
N PHE A 145 13.60 -14.35 -10.54
CA PHE A 145 12.40 -14.47 -9.71
C PHE A 145 12.33 -15.81 -8.99
N ALA A 146 11.60 -15.84 -7.88
CA ALA A 146 11.16 -17.09 -7.26
C ALA A 146 10.05 -17.73 -8.12
N PRO A 147 9.78 -19.05 -7.95
CA PRO A 147 8.67 -19.70 -8.63
C PRO A 147 7.34 -18.96 -8.42
N THR A 148 6.53 -18.86 -9.48
CA THR A 148 5.22 -18.22 -9.42
C THR A 148 4.33 -18.93 -8.42
N GLN A 149 3.71 -18.15 -7.52
CA GLN A 149 2.85 -18.65 -6.46
C GLN A 149 1.38 -18.64 -6.89
N TRP A 150 0.76 -19.82 -6.87
CA TRP A 150 -0.64 -20.04 -7.31
C TRP A 150 -1.57 -20.50 -6.17
N GLU A 151 -1.08 -20.62 -4.94
CA GLU A 151 -1.84 -21.22 -3.82
C GLU A 151 -2.93 -20.31 -3.23
N SER A 152 -3.07 -19.08 -3.73
CA SER A 152 -4.08 -18.14 -3.25
C SER A 152 -5.27 -18.09 -4.20
N ARG A 153 -6.49 -18.37 -3.71
CA ARG A 153 -7.75 -18.39 -4.50
C ARG A 153 -7.89 -17.28 -5.56
N SER A 154 -7.44 -16.07 -5.25
CA SER A 154 -7.75 -14.85 -5.98
C SER A 154 -6.53 -14.11 -6.54
N ILE A 155 -5.31 -14.53 -6.18
CA ILE A 155 -4.09 -13.76 -6.43
C ILE A 155 -3.01 -14.72 -6.92
N VAL A 156 -2.39 -14.36 -8.03
CA VAL A 156 -1.13 -14.98 -8.48
C VAL A 156 0.00 -14.01 -8.16
N GLU A 157 1.02 -14.51 -7.46
CA GLU A 157 2.15 -13.70 -7.01
C GLU A 157 3.46 -14.14 -7.69
N VAL A 158 4.19 -13.18 -8.25
CA VAL A 158 5.59 -13.39 -8.67
C VAL A 158 6.48 -12.61 -7.71
N SER A 159 7.34 -13.34 -6.99
CA SER A 159 8.16 -12.80 -5.92
C SER A 159 9.64 -12.71 -6.28
N GLY A 160 10.35 -11.78 -5.65
CA GLY A 160 11.80 -11.67 -5.80
C GLY A 160 12.55 -12.90 -5.29
N PRO A 161 13.86 -13.02 -5.56
CA PRO A 161 14.65 -14.21 -5.23
C PRO A 161 14.74 -14.47 -3.72
N VAL A 162 14.54 -13.42 -2.91
CA VAL A 162 14.56 -13.49 -1.44
C VAL A 162 13.26 -12.91 -0.91
N LYS A 163 12.65 -13.59 0.07
CA LYS A 163 11.39 -13.16 0.71
C LYS A 163 11.41 -11.71 1.21
N SER A 164 12.56 -11.21 1.69
CA SER A 164 12.72 -9.84 2.19
C SER A 164 12.54 -8.76 1.13
N ARG A 165 12.74 -9.08 -0.15
CA ARG A 165 12.54 -8.17 -1.27
C ARG A 165 11.05 -7.99 -1.59
N GLY A 166 10.22 -8.96 -1.21
CA GLY A 166 8.79 -9.00 -1.44
C GLY A 166 8.42 -9.35 -2.88
N TRP A 167 7.17 -9.04 -3.23
CA TRP A 167 6.57 -9.34 -4.53
C TRP A 167 6.90 -8.28 -5.60
N PHE A 168 7.02 -8.74 -6.85
CA PHE A 168 7.10 -7.90 -8.04
C PHE A 168 5.74 -7.74 -8.71
N LEU A 169 5.03 -8.84 -8.93
CA LEU A 169 3.70 -8.86 -9.53
C LEU A 169 2.68 -9.47 -8.55
N HIS A 170 1.56 -8.77 -8.38
CA HIS A 170 0.29 -9.33 -7.89
C HIS A 170 -0.75 -9.23 -8.99
N ALA A 171 -1.16 -10.38 -9.54
CA ALA A 171 -2.27 -10.47 -10.47
C ALA A 171 -3.53 -10.90 -9.72
N ILE A 172 -4.51 -10.00 -9.59
CA ILE A 172 -5.80 -10.27 -8.93
C ILE A 172 -6.75 -10.80 -10.00
N THR A 173 -7.05 -12.10 -9.93
CA THR A 173 -7.81 -12.81 -10.96
C THR A 173 -9.29 -12.91 -10.64
N ALA A 174 -9.73 -12.61 -9.41
CA ALA A 174 -11.11 -12.82 -8.95
C ALA A 174 -12.08 -11.69 -9.34
N GLU A 175 -11.80 -10.95 -10.41
CA GLU A 175 -12.68 -9.91 -10.94
C GLU A 175 -13.32 -10.36 -12.24
N THR A 176 -14.59 -10.00 -12.44
CA THR A 176 -15.39 -10.50 -13.56
C THR A 176 -14.86 -9.96 -14.89
N TRP A 177 -14.64 -8.65 -14.98
CA TRP A 177 -14.43 -7.97 -16.26
C TRP A 177 -12.99 -7.59 -16.58
N LEU A 178 -12.16 -7.36 -15.58
CA LEU A 178 -10.80 -6.85 -15.77
C LEU A 178 -9.83 -7.68 -14.94
N LEU A 179 -8.65 -7.95 -15.50
CA LEU A 179 -7.54 -8.51 -14.73
C LEU A 179 -6.77 -7.36 -14.09
N LYS A 180 -6.62 -7.32 -12.76
CA LYS A 180 -5.78 -6.29 -12.12
C LYS A 180 -4.36 -6.78 -11.96
N LEU A 181 -3.43 -6.19 -12.70
CA LEU A 181 -2.00 -6.44 -12.61
C LEU A 181 -1.35 -5.32 -11.81
N LYS A 182 -0.81 -5.65 -10.64
CA LYS A 182 -0.06 -4.71 -9.80
C LYS A 182 1.41 -5.02 -9.88
N PHE A 183 2.20 -4.04 -10.29
CA PHE A 183 3.65 -4.13 -10.40
C PHE A 183 4.31 -3.27 -9.33
N ARG A 184 5.25 -3.83 -8.60
CA ARG A 184 6.07 -3.12 -7.62
C ARG A 184 7.42 -2.78 -8.24
N VAL A 185 7.71 -1.50 -8.37
CA VAL A 185 8.96 -1.00 -8.97
C VAL A 185 9.66 0.02 -8.09
N PRO A 186 10.99 0.21 -8.20
CA PRO A 186 11.71 1.19 -7.39
C PRO A 186 11.15 2.61 -7.58
N ARG A 187 11.04 3.36 -6.48
CA ARG A 187 10.53 4.73 -6.52
C ARG A 187 11.45 5.61 -7.37
N ARG A 188 10.85 6.40 -8.28
CA ARG A 188 11.50 7.32 -9.25
C ARG A 188 12.05 6.66 -10.53
N SER A 189 11.99 5.34 -10.68
CA SER A 189 12.39 4.69 -11.94
C SER A 189 11.30 4.69 -13.00
N PHE A 190 10.03 4.64 -12.55
CA PHE A 190 8.87 4.61 -13.43
C PHE A 190 7.83 5.64 -12.97
N THR A 191 7.02 6.10 -13.90
CA THR A 191 5.93 7.05 -13.65
C THR A 191 4.65 6.58 -14.32
N LYS A 192 3.50 7.04 -13.80
CA LYS A 192 2.18 6.77 -14.41
C LYS A 192 2.12 7.21 -15.87
N ALA A 193 2.69 8.37 -16.19
CA ALA A 193 2.68 8.93 -17.54
C ALA A 193 3.44 8.06 -18.54
N GLN A 194 4.59 7.51 -18.15
CA GLN A 194 5.34 6.57 -18.98
C GLN A 194 4.55 5.28 -19.24
N LEU A 195 3.90 4.72 -18.21
CA LEU A 195 3.09 3.51 -18.40
C LEU A 195 1.86 3.76 -19.29
N LEU A 196 1.22 4.93 -19.16
CA LEU A 196 0.12 5.33 -20.05
C LEU A 196 0.56 5.51 -21.51
N ALA A 197 1.78 5.98 -21.75
CA ALA A 197 2.33 6.10 -23.10
C ALA A 197 2.72 4.74 -23.72
N VAL A 198 3.03 3.75 -22.88
CA VAL A 198 3.37 2.39 -23.31
C VAL A 198 2.11 1.54 -23.54
N VAL A 199 1.07 1.75 -22.73
CA VAL A 199 -0.19 1.00 -22.79
C VAL A 199 -1.35 1.97 -22.92
N GLU A 200 -1.81 2.15 -24.16
CA GLU A 200 -2.98 2.96 -24.48
C GLU A 200 -4.27 2.15 -24.23
N LEU A 201 -4.65 2.03 -22.95
CA LEU A 201 -5.89 1.36 -22.58
C LEU A 201 -7.10 2.27 -22.84
N PRO A 202 -8.11 1.81 -23.62
CA PRO A 202 -9.37 2.54 -23.73
C PRO A 202 -10.06 2.66 -22.37
N THR A 203 -10.88 3.69 -22.19
CA THR A 203 -11.72 3.82 -20.99
C THR A 203 -12.81 2.75 -20.98
N LEU A 204 -13.45 2.52 -19.83
CA LEU A 204 -14.50 1.50 -19.74
C LEU A 204 -15.68 1.82 -20.67
N ASN A 205 -16.03 3.10 -20.82
CA ASN A 205 -17.09 3.54 -21.73
C ASN A 205 -16.78 3.30 -23.22
N GLN A 206 -15.51 3.10 -23.58
CA GLN A 206 -15.09 2.81 -24.95
C GLN A 206 -15.09 1.31 -25.26
N LEU A 207 -15.17 0.45 -24.23
CA LEU A 207 -15.24 -0.99 -24.37
C LEU A 207 -16.71 -1.42 -24.52
N GLN A 208 -17.11 -1.83 -25.72
CA GLN A 208 -18.49 -2.25 -25.99
C GLN A 208 -18.86 -3.58 -25.30
N GLU A 209 -17.86 -4.43 -25.07
CA GLU A 209 -18.06 -5.78 -24.52
C GLU A 209 -18.18 -5.80 -22.99
N VAL A 210 -17.81 -4.70 -22.31
CA VAL A 210 -17.72 -4.63 -20.85
C VAL A 210 -18.92 -3.89 -20.27
N GLU A 211 -19.65 -4.55 -19.35
CA GLU A 211 -20.83 -3.98 -18.68
C GLU A 211 -20.46 -3.02 -17.52
N LEU A 212 -19.31 -2.35 -17.59
CA LEU A 212 -18.84 -1.38 -16.59
C LEU A 212 -18.78 0.01 -17.23
N TYR A 213 -19.17 1.04 -16.46
CA TYR A 213 -19.13 2.43 -16.91
C TYR A 213 -18.04 3.20 -16.18
N GLY A 214 -17.30 4.03 -16.91
CA GLY A 214 -16.27 4.88 -16.34
C GLY A 214 -15.35 5.52 -17.37
N ASN A 215 -14.98 6.77 -17.13
CA ASN A 215 -13.97 7.51 -17.91
C ASN A 215 -12.60 7.55 -17.22
N GLU A 216 -12.46 6.92 -16.04
CA GLU A 216 -11.17 6.87 -15.36
C GLU A 216 -10.15 6.06 -16.19
N PRO A 217 -8.88 6.50 -16.26
CA PRO A 217 -7.83 5.68 -16.83
C PRO A 217 -7.70 4.36 -16.08
N ARG A 218 -7.61 3.25 -16.82
CA ARG A 218 -7.37 1.89 -16.28
C ARG A 218 -5.92 1.64 -15.81
N VAL A 219 -5.17 2.74 -15.62
CA VAL A 219 -3.83 2.76 -15.05
C VAL A 219 -3.84 3.59 -13.77
N LYS A 220 -3.43 2.99 -12.66
CA LYS A 220 -3.28 3.67 -11.36
C LYS A 220 -1.84 3.57 -10.88
N ALA A 221 -1.39 4.59 -10.16
CA ALA A 221 -0.06 4.62 -9.59
C ALA A 221 -0.15 5.08 -8.14
N LYS A 222 0.48 4.34 -7.24
CA LYS A 222 0.50 4.62 -5.80
C LYS A 222 1.92 4.48 -5.28
N ALA A 223 2.40 5.48 -4.56
CA ALA A 223 3.72 5.41 -3.93
C ALA A 223 3.61 4.76 -2.54
N THR A 224 4.35 3.68 -2.32
CA THR A 224 4.36 2.92 -1.06
C THR A 224 5.79 2.83 -0.53
N GLY A 225 6.16 3.76 0.36
CA GLY A 225 7.52 3.84 0.92
C GLY A 225 8.59 4.08 -0.15
N ALA A 226 9.59 3.19 -0.21
CA ALA A 226 10.67 3.18 -1.21
C ALA A 226 10.25 2.60 -2.58
N TRP A 227 9.01 2.12 -2.70
CA TRP A 227 8.48 1.49 -3.89
C TRP A 227 7.34 2.32 -4.51
N MET A 228 7.08 2.07 -5.77
CA MET A 228 5.90 2.52 -6.50
C MET A 228 5.12 1.30 -6.96
N GLU A 229 3.83 1.28 -6.68
CA GLU A 229 2.87 0.31 -7.19
C GLU A 229 2.20 0.89 -8.42
N LEU A 230 2.35 0.22 -9.55
CA LEU A 230 1.68 0.54 -10.81
C LEU A 230 0.62 -0.54 -11.06
N GLU A 231 -0.63 -0.14 -11.16
CA GLU A 231 -1.76 -1.02 -11.41
C GLU A 231 -2.27 -0.81 -12.83
N LEU A 232 -2.39 -1.92 -13.58
CA LEU A 232 -2.91 -1.99 -14.93
C LEU A 232 -4.15 -2.90 -14.92
N GLN A 233 -5.22 -2.52 -15.64
CA GLN A 233 -6.48 -3.27 -15.65
C GLN A 233 -6.92 -3.65 -17.08
N PRO A 234 -6.23 -4.57 -17.77
CA PRO A 234 -6.65 -5.03 -19.09
C PRO A 234 -7.89 -5.95 -19.04
N HIS A 235 -8.66 -5.93 -20.12
CA HIS A 235 -9.77 -6.83 -20.42
C HIS A 235 -9.35 -7.93 -21.40
N SER A 236 -8.67 -7.57 -22.49
CA SER A 236 -8.20 -8.49 -23.53
C SER A 236 -6.69 -8.44 -23.74
N LEU A 237 -6.11 -9.51 -24.30
CA LEU A 237 -4.69 -9.64 -24.55
C LEU A 237 -4.19 -8.59 -25.54
N ALA A 238 -4.98 -8.28 -26.57
CA ALA A 238 -4.64 -7.29 -27.59
C ALA A 238 -4.33 -5.89 -27.01
N GLU A 239 -4.85 -5.56 -25.82
CA GLU A 239 -4.60 -4.28 -25.17
C GLU A 239 -3.17 -4.14 -24.63
N ILE A 240 -2.50 -5.25 -24.32
CA ILE A 240 -1.15 -5.26 -23.76
C ILE A 240 -0.16 -6.04 -24.62
N ASP A 241 -0.61 -6.76 -25.64
CA ASP A 241 0.25 -7.52 -26.56
C ASP A 241 0.94 -6.61 -27.57
N THR A 242 1.70 -5.66 -27.04
CA THR A 242 2.49 -4.71 -27.81
C THR A 242 3.97 -4.88 -27.46
N PRO A 243 4.88 -4.73 -28.43
CA PRO A 243 6.33 -4.78 -28.16
C PRO A 243 6.77 -3.77 -27.09
N GLN A 244 6.07 -2.63 -27.02
CA GLN A 244 6.35 -1.58 -26.03
C GLN A 244 6.06 -2.06 -24.61
N PHE A 245 4.91 -2.70 -24.38
CA PHE A 245 4.56 -3.26 -23.08
C PHE A 245 5.53 -4.36 -22.66
N TRP A 246 5.87 -5.28 -23.56
CA TRP A 246 6.79 -6.38 -23.24
C TRP A 246 8.19 -5.87 -22.89
N ASN A 247 8.70 -4.87 -23.61
CA ASN A 247 9.97 -4.22 -23.27
C ASN A 247 9.89 -3.48 -21.92
N TRP A 248 8.79 -2.76 -21.67
CA TRP A 248 8.56 -2.14 -20.38
C TRP A 248 8.52 -3.15 -19.23
N LEU A 249 7.87 -4.30 -19.43
CA LEU A 249 7.79 -5.38 -18.43
C LEU A 249 9.17 -5.94 -18.10
N GLN A 250 10.00 -6.20 -19.12
CA GLN A 250 11.39 -6.63 -18.93
C GLN A 250 12.22 -5.58 -18.18
N THR A 251 12.09 -4.31 -18.56
CA THR A 251 12.79 -3.20 -17.90
C THR A 251 12.36 -3.04 -16.45
N ALA A 252 11.06 -3.16 -16.17
CA ALA A 252 10.49 -3.11 -14.82
C ALA A 252 10.96 -4.29 -13.96
N ALA A 253 10.96 -5.49 -14.51
CA ALA A 253 11.45 -6.69 -13.86
C ALA A 253 12.95 -6.58 -13.52
N ALA A 254 13.77 -6.14 -14.46
CA ALA A 254 15.20 -5.90 -14.26
C ALA A 254 15.45 -4.87 -13.15
N ALA A 255 14.74 -3.73 -13.20
CA ALA A 255 14.81 -2.69 -12.18
C ALA A 255 14.39 -3.22 -10.79
N PHE A 256 13.33 -4.04 -10.71
CA PHE A 256 12.92 -4.68 -9.47
C PHE A 256 13.98 -5.64 -8.94
N LEU A 257 14.63 -6.43 -9.81
CA LEU A 257 15.73 -7.34 -9.46
C LEU A 257 17.05 -6.60 -9.14
N GLY A 258 17.13 -5.31 -9.44
CA GLY A 258 18.36 -4.51 -9.30
C GLY A 258 19.40 -4.84 -10.35
N LYS A 259 19.01 -5.55 -11.42
CA LYS A 259 19.78 -5.74 -12.64
C LYS A 259 19.53 -4.48 -13.47
N THR A 260 20.53 -3.63 -13.69
CA THR A 260 20.38 -2.52 -14.63
C THR A 260 20.10 -3.11 -16.02
N SER A 261 18.87 -2.99 -16.51
CA SER A 261 18.48 -3.46 -17.85
C SER A 261 19.30 -2.75 -18.93
N PRO A 262 19.70 -3.43 -20.01
CA PRO A 262 20.22 -2.77 -21.19
C PRO A 262 19.06 -2.10 -21.95
N THR A 263 19.18 -0.78 -22.19
CA THR A 263 18.44 0.02 -23.19
C THR A 263 16.96 0.31 -22.83
N VAL A 264 16.49 1.55 -22.65
CA VAL A 264 16.44 2.66 -23.60
C VAL A 264 16.76 4.00 -22.93
N GLU A 265 17.58 4.75 -23.63
CA GLU A 265 17.96 6.15 -23.48
C GLU A 265 16.79 7.06 -23.04
N ILE A 266 16.88 7.57 -21.82
CA ILE A 266 16.46 8.95 -21.56
C ILE A 266 17.74 9.78 -21.67
N VAL A 267 17.77 10.58 -22.73
CA VAL A 267 18.73 11.64 -23.04
C VAL A 267 19.46 12.16 -21.79
N GLY A 268 20.74 11.82 -21.69
CA GLY A 268 21.70 12.51 -20.81
C GLY A 268 22.42 11.68 -19.76
N ALA A 269 23.06 10.56 -20.12
CA ALA A 269 24.32 10.12 -19.50
C ALA A 269 24.89 8.91 -20.26
N ALA A 270 25.88 9.18 -21.11
CA ALA A 270 26.60 8.19 -21.88
C ALA A 270 27.42 7.22 -21.00
N ASP A 271 27.34 5.95 -21.37
CA ASP A 271 28.43 4.98 -21.56
C ASP A 271 29.60 4.95 -20.57
N SER A 272 29.72 3.84 -19.83
CA SER A 272 30.81 2.85 -19.96
C SER A 272 30.91 1.91 -18.75
N ALA A 273 31.53 0.77 -19.01
CA ALA A 273 31.63 -0.49 -18.26
C ALA A 273 32.14 -0.43 -16.80
N ASP A 274 32.03 -1.60 -16.14
CA ASP A 274 32.51 -2.03 -14.80
C ASP A 274 31.62 -1.76 -13.56
N PRO A 275 30.98 -2.81 -12.98
CA PRO A 275 30.20 -2.71 -11.74
C PRO A 275 31.02 -2.30 -10.49
N LYS A 276 32.34 -2.47 -10.52
CA LYS A 276 33.25 -2.01 -9.45
C LYS A 276 33.73 -0.56 -9.63
N GLN A 277 33.42 0.09 -10.76
CA GLN A 277 33.85 1.46 -11.08
C GLN A 277 32.72 2.48 -11.09
N GLN A 278 31.45 2.06 -10.95
CA GLN A 278 30.31 2.98 -10.75
C GLN A 278 30.31 3.56 -9.34
N LEU A 279 31.40 4.24 -9.01
CA LEU A 279 31.52 5.06 -7.83
C LEU A 279 30.56 6.25 -8.04
N PRO A 280 29.52 6.42 -7.20
CA PRO A 280 28.44 7.38 -7.47
C PRO A 280 28.91 8.81 -7.72
N TRP A 281 30.07 9.21 -7.19
CA TRP A 281 30.67 10.51 -7.41
C TRP A 281 31.28 10.70 -8.81
N ARG A 282 31.78 9.65 -9.46
CA ARG A 282 32.29 9.73 -10.85
C ARG A 282 31.16 9.93 -11.85
N VAL A 283 30.00 9.34 -11.57
CA VAL A 283 28.79 9.44 -12.41
C VAL A 283 28.06 10.77 -12.15
N LEU A 284 27.77 11.09 -10.89
CA LEU A 284 27.01 12.28 -10.52
C LEU A 284 27.85 13.57 -10.51
N LYS A 285 29.19 13.45 -10.45
CA LYS A 285 30.16 14.55 -10.40
C LYS A 285 29.73 15.59 -9.35
N GLN A 286 29.60 16.86 -9.72
CA GLN A 286 29.14 17.94 -8.85
C GLN A 286 27.88 17.60 -8.04
N ARG A 287 26.89 16.89 -8.63
CA ARG A 287 25.64 16.54 -7.94
C ARG A 287 25.87 15.64 -6.72
N TRP A 288 26.88 14.76 -6.74
CA TRP A 288 27.21 13.93 -5.58
C TRP A 288 27.63 14.78 -4.38
N HIS A 289 28.42 15.82 -4.62
CA HIS A 289 28.98 16.65 -3.55
C HIS A 289 27.92 17.54 -2.89
N SER A 290 26.83 17.87 -3.60
CA SER A 290 25.66 18.54 -3.03
C SER A 290 24.75 17.62 -2.21
N LEU A 291 24.79 16.30 -2.43
CA LEU A 291 23.95 15.35 -1.68
C LEU A 291 24.44 15.15 -0.24
N ARG A 292 23.50 14.92 0.68
CA ARG A 292 23.81 14.47 2.06
C ARG A 292 24.26 13.01 2.14
N LYS A 293 24.16 12.25 1.05
CA LYS A 293 24.70 10.91 0.94
C LYS A 293 26.23 10.97 0.83
N GLY A 294 26.93 10.08 1.55
CA GLY A 294 28.40 10.01 1.55
C GLY A 294 29.12 10.76 2.68
N PHE A 295 28.39 11.36 3.61
CA PHE A 295 28.97 11.82 4.89
C PHE A 295 29.21 10.63 5.84
N PRO A 296 30.22 10.71 6.72
CA PRO A 296 30.45 9.66 7.73
C PRO A 296 29.22 9.52 8.64
N PRO A 297 28.80 8.27 8.97
CA PRO A 297 27.63 8.04 9.80
C PRO A 297 27.83 8.56 11.23
N GLY A 298 26.74 8.96 11.90
CA GLY A 298 26.75 9.33 13.31
C GLY A 298 27.26 10.75 13.63
N ARG A 299 27.45 11.62 12.63
CA ARG A 299 27.82 13.03 12.83
C ARG A 299 26.83 13.98 12.15
N THR A 300 26.48 15.06 12.85
CA THR A 300 25.63 16.13 12.31
C THR A 300 26.44 17.02 11.37
N VAL A 301 25.91 17.29 10.19
CA VAL A 301 26.53 18.20 9.21
C VAL A 301 26.13 19.63 9.54
N VAL A 302 27.10 20.50 9.84
CA VAL A 302 26.82 21.86 10.33
C VAL A 302 26.62 22.91 9.23
N TRP A 303 26.77 22.54 7.95
CA TRP A 303 26.75 23.48 6.83
C TRP A 303 25.67 23.18 5.77
N PRO A 304 24.96 24.19 5.22
CA PRO A 304 23.93 24.02 4.18
C PRO A 304 24.46 23.46 2.86
N ALA A 305 23.67 22.67 2.12
CA ALA A 305 24.13 22.04 0.87
C ALA A 305 24.40 23.08 -0.23
N GLU A 306 23.67 24.19 -0.16
CA GLU A 306 23.71 25.33 -1.05
C GLU A 306 25.06 26.07 -0.98
N THR A 307 25.77 25.99 0.15
CA THR A 307 27.08 26.62 0.35
C THR A 307 28.09 26.16 -0.70
N LEU A 308 28.01 24.91 -1.15
CA LEU A 308 28.87 24.38 -2.22
C LEU A 308 28.63 25.11 -3.56
N SER A 309 27.37 25.25 -3.96
CA SER A 309 27.02 25.93 -5.22
C SER A 309 27.44 27.39 -5.22
N VAL A 310 27.29 28.05 -4.07
CA VAL A 310 27.70 29.44 -3.87
C VAL A 310 29.23 29.57 -3.93
N PHE A 311 29.98 28.66 -3.31
CA PHE A 311 31.44 28.67 -3.38
C PHE A 311 31.94 28.44 -4.81
N ILE A 312 31.37 27.48 -5.53
CA ILE A 312 31.70 27.23 -6.95
C ILE A 312 31.48 28.49 -7.79
N GLN A 313 30.36 29.19 -7.58
CA GLN A 313 30.08 30.45 -8.26
C GLN A 313 31.09 31.54 -7.92
N ALA A 314 31.50 31.66 -6.65
CA ALA A 314 32.53 32.60 -6.22
C ALA A 314 33.88 32.31 -6.90
N VAL A 315 34.29 31.04 -6.98
CA VAL A 315 35.51 30.63 -7.69
C VAL A 315 35.42 30.96 -9.18
N HIS A 316 34.30 30.68 -9.85
CA HIS A 316 34.14 31.02 -11.26
C HIS A 316 34.22 32.53 -11.53
N GLN A 317 33.66 33.35 -10.63
CA GLN A 317 33.70 34.81 -10.72
C GLN A 317 35.10 35.38 -10.49
N SER A 318 35.84 34.86 -9.50
CA SER A 318 37.19 35.35 -9.19
C SER A 318 38.25 34.81 -10.13
N ALA A 319 38.18 33.52 -10.47
CA ALA A 319 39.28 32.81 -11.09
C ALA A 319 39.12 32.57 -12.59
N GLY A 320 37.91 32.62 -13.16
CA GLY A 320 37.63 32.62 -14.60
C GLY A 320 38.46 31.69 -15.49
N GLY A 321 37.84 30.66 -16.09
CA GLY A 321 38.46 29.84 -17.15
C GLY A 321 39.15 28.54 -16.70
N GLY A 322 39.18 28.23 -15.40
CA GLY A 322 39.61 26.91 -14.89
C GLY A 322 38.50 25.85 -14.91
N LYS A 323 38.86 24.60 -14.67
CA LYS A 323 37.95 23.43 -14.71
C LYS A 323 37.90 22.70 -13.37
N TRP A 324 36.69 22.33 -12.93
CA TRP A 324 36.47 21.44 -11.79
C TRP A 324 36.60 19.98 -12.20
N ARG A 325 37.39 19.21 -11.45
CA ARG A 325 37.52 17.75 -11.52
C ARG A 325 36.84 17.11 -10.31
N TRP A 326 35.98 16.13 -10.56
CA TRP A 326 35.11 15.50 -9.58
C TRP A 326 35.39 14.00 -9.48
N ASP A 327 36.67 13.65 -9.30
CA ASP A 327 37.13 12.27 -9.46
C ASP A 327 37.10 11.48 -8.13
N GLU A 328 37.03 12.18 -7.00
CA GLU A 328 37.10 11.63 -5.65
C GLU A 328 35.78 11.76 -4.87
N GLN A 329 35.54 10.84 -3.95
CA GLN A 329 34.29 10.76 -3.19
C GLN A 329 34.04 11.98 -2.29
N THR A 330 35.11 12.49 -1.69
CA THR A 330 35.03 13.49 -0.63
C THR A 330 35.53 14.87 -1.06
N THR A 331 36.23 14.92 -2.19
CA THR A 331 37.06 16.07 -2.57
C THR A 331 36.80 16.47 -4.01
N ALA A 332 36.73 17.77 -4.26
CA ALA A 332 36.64 18.35 -5.59
C ALA A 332 37.89 19.19 -5.85
N ARG A 333 38.46 19.09 -7.06
CA ARG A 333 39.69 19.77 -7.43
C ARG A 333 39.40 20.83 -8.48
N TYR A 334 39.93 22.03 -8.33
CA TYR A 334 39.85 23.07 -9.36
C TYR A 334 41.25 23.35 -9.91
N CYS A 335 41.40 23.17 -11.21
CA CYS A 335 42.67 23.42 -11.91
C CYS A 335 42.55 24.74 -12.70
N LEU A 336 43.59 25.57 -12.62
CA LEU A 336 43.70 26.78 -13.42
C LEU A 336 43.89 26.41 -14.92
N PRO A 337 43.50 27.30 -15.85
CA PRO A 337 43.66 27.01 -17.28
C PRO A 337 45.13 26.80 -17.64
N GLY A 338 45.44 25.65 -18.25
CA GLY A 338 46.81 25.27 -18.62
C GLY A 338 47.57 24.47 -17.56
N GLU A 339 47.06 24.38 -16.33
CA GLU A 339 47.72 23.66 -15.24
C GLU A 339 47.14 22.26 -15.00
N SER A 340 48.02 21.29 -14.73
CA SER A 340 47.66 19.92 -14.35
C SER A 340 47.39 19.79 -12.84
N GLU A 341 48.04 20.63 -12.04
CA GLU A 341 47.94 20.64 -10.57
C GLU A 341 46.71 21.41 -10.09
N PRO A 342 46.06 20.95 -9.00
CA PRO A 342 44.89 21.61 -8.47
C PRO A 342 45.28 22.85 -7.67
N TRP A 343 44.79 24.02 -8.10
CA TRP A 343 44.90 25.25 -7.33
C TRP A 343 43.98 25.24 -6.10
N ILE A 344 42.77 24.69 -6.22
CA ILE A 344 41.84 24.52 -5.08
C ILE A 344 41.53 23.05 -4.87
N VAL A 345 41.64 22.60 -3.63
CA VAL A 345 41.15 21.31 -3.16
C VAL A 345 40.01 21.55 -2.16
N LEU A 346 38.80 21.16 -2.54
CA LEU A 346 37.58 21.40 -1.78
C LEU A 346 37.08 20.11 -1.13
N HIS A 347 37.12 20.04 0.19
CA HIS A 347 36.57 18.92 0.97
C HIS A 347 35.09 19.15 1.26
N THR A 348 34.26 18.30 0.66
CA THR A 348 32.80 18.44 0.59
C THR A 348 32.03 17.42 1.45
N LYS A 349 32.73 16.47 2.09
CA LYS A 349 32.13 15.42 2.94
C LYS A 349 32.63 15.47 4.39
N ARG A 350 33.14 16.62 4.82
CA ARG A 350 33.50 16.89 6.21
C ARG A 350 32.27 17.45 6.95
N PRO A 351 31.86 16.86 8.08
CA PRO A 351 30.68 17.33 8.81
C PRO A 351 30.90 18.70 9.47
N GLU A 352 32.16 19.02 9.80
CA GLU A 352 32.61 20.25 10.50
C GLU A 352 32.50 21.52 9.64
N GLY A 353 32.47 21.40 8.31
CA GLY A 353 32.39 22.53 7.40
C GLY A 353 32.78 22.14 5.97
N LEU A 354 32.45 22.99 5.00
CA LEU A 354 32.99 22.94 3.66
C LEU A 354 34.40 23.55 3.70
N ILE A 355 35.44 22.73 3.53
CA ILE A 355 36.83 23.19 3.69
C ILE A 355 37.46 23.36 2.32
N ALA A 356 37.90 24.59 2.00
CA ALA A 356 38.67 24.89 0.81
C ALA A 356 40.15 25.05 1.16
N VAL A 357 41.01 24.36 0.43
CA VAL A 357 42.47 24.46 0.55
C VAL A 357 43.01 25.02 -0.77
N LEU A 358 43.58 26.21 -0.71
CA LEU A 358 44.27 26.86 -1.83
C LEU A 358 45.74 26.47 -1.76
N THR A 359 46.32 26.01 -2.87
CA THR A 359 47.74 25.65 -2.94
C THR A 359 48.49 26.66 -3.80
N GLY A 360 49.63 27.12 -3.33
CA GLY A 360 50.49 28.07 -4.04
C GLY A 360 51.94 28.00 -3.60
N PRO A 361 52.83 28.76 -4.26
CA PRO A 361 54.22 28.85 -3.85
C PRO A 361 54.34 29.59 -2.50
N LYS A 362 55.43 29.34 -1.79
CA LYS A 362 55.70 29.95 -0.49
C LYS A 362 55.82 31.48 -0.58
N GLY A 363 55.38 32.18 0.47
CA GLY A 363 55.51 33.63 0.62
C GLY A 363 54.27 34.42 0.23
N TYR A 364 53.10 33.77 0.15
CA TYR A 364 51.85 34.48 -0.04
C TYR A 364 51.42 35.16 1.26
N ASP A 365 51.46 36.50 1.30
CA ASP A 365 50.92 37.26 2.41
C ASP A 365 49.49 37.76 2.13
N PRO A 366 48.47 37.27 2.85
CA PRO A 366 47.11 37.78 2.73
C PRO A 366 46.93 39.21 3.27
N GLY A 367 47.85 39.74 4.09
CA GLY A 367 47.80 41.09 4.66
C GLY A 367 46.46 41.42 5.33
N ASP A 368 45.92 42.61 5.05
CA ASP A 368 44.64 43.12 5.59
C ASP A 368 43.42 42.21 5.34
N LEU A 369 43.51 41.28 4.38
CA LEU A 369 42.41 40.35 4.11
C LEU A 369 42.25 39.32 5.22
N LYS A 370 43.33 38.98 5.94
CA LYS A 370 43.29 37.95 6.99
C LYS A 370 42.32 38.30 8.11
N ASP A 371 42.32 39.56 8.53
CA ASP A 371 41.50 40.05 9.65
C ASP A 371 40.06 40.36 9.23
N ALA A 372 39.84 40.64 7.94
CA ALA A 372 38.52 40.95 7.38
C ALA A 372 37.73 39.72 6.89
N LEU A 373 38.32 38.51 6.90
CA LEU A 373 37.65 37.31 6.41
C LEU A 373 36.53 36.85 7.37
N PRO A 374 35.35 36.46 6.84
CA PRO A 374 34.26 35.94 7.67
C PRO A 374 34.50 34.49 8.15
N VAL A 375 35.68 33.92 7.84
CA VAL A 375 36.09 32.56 8.17
C VAL A 375 37.54 32.56 8.65
N LYS A 376 37.89 31.62 9.51
CA LYS A 376 39.28 31.46 9.98
C LYS A 376 40.16 30.99 8.82
N LEU A 377 41.20 31.75 8.53
CA LEU A 377 42.25 31.40 7.58
C LEU A 377 43.41 30.72 8.32
N GLN A 378 43.70 29.47 7.98
CA GLN A 378 44.87 28.74 8.45
C GLN A 378 45.88 28.62 7.32
N ILE A 379 47.15 28.96 7.61
CA ILE A 379 48.24 28.86 6.65
C ILE A 379 49.16 27.74 7.12
N THR A 380 49.41 26.77 6.25
CA THR A 380 50.29 25.63 6.53
C THR A 380 51.30 25.49 5.41
N SER A 381 52.60 25.47 5.76
CA SER A 381 53.66 25.18 4.80
C SER A 381 53.73 23.68 4.52
N ARG A 382 53.87 23.30 3.26
CA ARG A 382 53.94 21.91 2.79
C ARG A 382 55.22 21.71 1.98
N GLY A 383 56.23 21.11 2.60
CA GLY A 383 57.57 20.98 1.99
C GLY A 383 58.33 22.31 1.94
N ASP A 384 59.38 22.37 1.14
CA ASP A 384 60.28 23.53 1.09
C ASP A 384 59.70 24.71 0.28
N ASP A 385 58.87 24.44 -0.74
CA ASP A 385 58.44 25.43 -1.73
C ASP A 385 56.92 25.71 -1.83
N GLU A 386 56.04 24.94 -1.16
CA GLU A 386 54.58 25.13 -1.22
C GLU A 386 53.97 25.64 0.09
N GLU A 387 52.95 26.48 -0.03
CA GLU A 387 52.06 26.91 1.06
C GLU A 387 50.60 26.60 0.74
N GLN A 388 49.84 26.26 1.78
CA GLN A 388 48.42 25.98 1.70
C GLN A 388 47.62 26.91 2.60
N LEU A 389 46.59 27.53 2.01
CA LEU A 389 45.64 28.37 2.71
C LEU A 389 44.32 27.61 2.88
N GLN A 390 43.97 27.27 4.11
CA GLN A 390 42.76 26.55 4.46
C GLN A 390 41.69 27.48 5.01
N LEU A 391 40.49 27.40 4.43
CA LEU A 391 39.29 28.15 4.79
C LEU A 391 38.16 27.16 5.08
N ALA A 392 37.47 27.30 6.22
CA ALA A 392 36.34 26.45 6.58
C ALA A 392 35.03 27.25 6.59
N PHE A 393 34.09 26.86 5.72
CA PHE A 393 32.79 27.51 5.57
C PHE A 393 31.68 26.68 6.24
N THR A 394 30.95 27.32 7.15
CA THR A 394 29.80 26.75 7.87
C THR A 394 28.48 27.37 7.42
N GLU A 395 28.50 28.60 6.90
CA GLU A 395 27.31 29.38 6.56
C GLU A 395 27.24 29.72 5.07
N LEU A 396 26.03 29.96 4.57
CA LEU A 396 25.77 30.24 3.16
C LEU A 396 26.35 31.60 2.69
N GLN A 397 26.44 32.58 3.60
CA GLN A 397 26.87 33.94 3.26
C GLN A 397 28.40 34.06 3.17
N GLN A 398 29.15 33.21 3.88
CA GLN A 398 30.60 33.31 3.95
C GLN A 398 31.28 33.21 2.57
N PRO A 399 30.93 32.26 1.67
CA PRO A 399 31.52 32.25 0.32
C PRO A 399 31.08 33.40 -0.59
N ARG A 400 29.98 34.10 -0.26
CA ARG A 400 29.50 35.26 -1.05
C ARG A 400 30.28 36.52 -0.77
N ASP A 401 30.97 36.56 0.36
CA ASP A 401 31.66 37.75 0.84
C ASP A 401 32.67 38.27 -0.20
N SER A 402 32.63 39.58 -0.41
CA SER A 402 33.56 40.30 -1.29
C SER A 402 35.02 40.09 -0.90
N VAL A 403 35.32 39.91 0.39
CA VAL A 403 36.68 39.67 0.91
C VAL A 403 37.18 38.30 0.45
N VAL A 404 36.33 37.26 0.52
CA VAL A 404 36.67 35.91 0.03
C VAL A 404 36.95 35.92 -1.47
N LYS A 405 36.12 36.62 -2.25
CA LYS A 405 36.34 36.75 -3.71
C LYS A 405 37.64 37.48 -4.04
N ARG A 406 37.98 38.52 -3.29
CA ARG A 406 39.24 39.26 -3.43
C ARG A 406 40.45 38.41 -3.06
N LEU A 407 40.36 37.61 -2.00
CA LEU A 407 41.40 36.66 -1.61
C LEU A 407 41.66 35.65 -2.74
N LEU A 408 40.60 35.03 -3.27
CA LEU A 408 40.70 34.08 -4.40
C LEU A 408 41.37 34.71 -5.63
N ALA A 409 41.00 35.95 -5.98
CA ALA A 409 41.59 36.66 -7.11
C ALA A 409 43.08 36.99 -6.88
N ARG A 410 43.43 37.56 -5.72
CA ARG A 410 44.83 37.89 -5.38
C ARG A 410 45.72 36.66 -5.31
N HIS A 411 45.22 35.57 -4.70
CA HIS A 411 45.98 34.33 -4.62
C HIS A 411 46.19 33.71 -6.00
N LYS A 412 45.18 33.75 -6.89
CA LYS A 412 45.35 33.31 -8.28
C LYS A 412 46.45 34.12 -8.97
N GLU A 413 46.41 35.44 -8.88
CA GLU A 413 47.41 36.32 -9.49
C GLU A 413 48.82 35.99 -8.99
N PHE A 414 48.99 35.78 -7.69
CA PHE A 414 50.26 35.39 -7.10
C PHE A 414 50.78 34.05 -7.67
N VAL A 415 49.94 33.01 -7.67
CA VAL A 415 50.30 31.70 -8.24
C VAL A 415 50.70 31.82 -9.71
N SER A 416 49.96 32.62 -10.49
CA SER A 416 50.25 32.81 -11.92
C SER A 416 51.53 33.60 -12.21
N ARG A 417 51.97 34.48 -11.30
CA ARG A 417 53.18 35.30 -11.49
C ARG A 417 54.46 34.55 -11.15
N THR A 418 54.41 33.63 -10.18
CA THR A 418 55.58 32.90 -9.70
C THR A 418 55.89 31.66 -10.55
N LYS A 419 54.94 31.22 -11.41
CA LYS A 419 55.09 30.05 -12.29
C LYS A 419 55.52 30.39 -13.74
N VAL A 420 55.70 31.67 -14.06
CA VAL A 420 56.35 32.16 -15.31
C VAL A 420 57.82 32.41 -15.00
#